data_AF-A0A0G0SBF2-F1
#
_entry.id   AF-A0A0G0SBF2-F1
#
_cell.length_a   1.000
_cell.length_b   1.000
_cell.length_c   1.000
_cell.angle_alpha   90.00
_cell.angle_beta   90.00
_cell.angle_gamma   90.00
#
_symmetry.space_group_name_H-M   'P 1'
#
loop_
_entity.id
_entity.type
_entity.pdbx_description
1 polymer ?
#
loop_
_entity_poly.entity_id
_entity_poly.type
_entity_poly.pdbx_seq_one_letter_code
_entity_poly.pdbx_strand_id
1 'polypeptide(L)'
;MVYTQKIIKVGNSAAITIPKEFLDESGLKVGDEIAVEANGKLKSIYAKPQKMSDQAALTPEFKEWLDKFTEEYKPILKKLHCHCDPPVGGEAIPLGIATPFGLAMT
;
A
#
# COMPACT_ATOMS: atom_id res chain seq x y z
N MET A 1 -2.20 20.24 -7.34
CA MET A 1 -3.41 20.82 -7.96
C MET A 1 -4.60 19.94 -7.62
N VAL A 2 -5.80 20.49 -7.38
CA VAL A 2 -7.00 19.70 -7.04
C VAL A 2 -8.10 20.04 -8.06
N TYR A 3 -8.62 19.02 -8.75
CA TYR A 3 -9.73 19.15 -9.70
C TYR A 3 -11.01 18.55 -9.11
N THR A 4 -12.13 19.25 -9.28
CA THR A 4 -13.45 18.75 -8.88
C THR A 4 -14.24 18.35 -10.12
N GLN A 5 -14.64 17.08 -10.20
CA GLN A 5 -15.49 16.58 -11.26
C GLN A 5 -16.67 15.81 -10.68
N LYS A 6 -17.80 15.82 -11.41
CA LYS A 6 -18.97 15.04 -11.03
C LYS A 6 -18.81 13.58 -11.45
N ILE A 7 -19.33 12.69 -10.62
CA ILE A 7 -19.51 11.28 -10.97
C ILE A 7 -20.70 11.20 -11.95
N ILE A 8 -20.48 10.56 -13.09
CA ILE A 8 -21.50 10.37 -14.12
C ILE A 8 -21.91 8.89 -14.21
N LYS A 9 -23.18 8.63 -14.54
CA LYS A 9 -23.67 7.27 -14.75
C LYS A 9 -23.29 6.79 -16.15
N VAL A 10 -22.67 5.62 -16.23
CA VAL A 10 -22.29 4.96 -17.48
C VAL A 10 -22.83 3.53 -17.45
N GLY A 11 -23.99 3.32 -18.08
CA GLY A 11 -24.68 2.03 -18.05
C GLY A 11 -25.04 1.59 -16.63
N ASN A 12 -24.51 0.44 -16.21
CA ASN A 12 -24.65 -0.10 -14.84
C ASN A 12 -23.53 0.36 -13.88
N SER A 13 -22.70 1.30 -14.31
CA SER A 13 -21.53 1.75 -13.56
C SER A 13 -21.52 3.27 -13.41
N ALA A 14 -20.52 3.76 -12.69
CA ALA A 14 -20.25 5.18 -12.52
C ALA A 14 -18.82 5.48 -12.95
N ALA A 15 -18.61 6.65 -13.56
CA ALA A 15 -17.30 7.09 -14.03
C ALA A 15 -17.00 8.51 -13.56
N ILE A 16 -15.71 8.82 -13.44
CA ILE A 16 -15.19 10.17 -13.25
C ILE A 16 -14.39 10.51 -14.48
N THR A 17 -14.54 11.73 -14.99
CA THR A 17 -13.75 12.21 -16.12
C THR A 17 -12.42 12.75 -15.61
N ILE A 18 -11.35 12.34 -16.27
CA ILE A 18 -10.01 12.83 -15.98
C ILE A 18 -9.72 13.95 -16.98
N PRO A 19 -9.48 15.20 -16.52
CA PRO A 19 -9.10 16.29 -17.41
C PRO A 19 -7.85 15.95 -18.22
N LYS A 20 -7.79 16.46 -19.46
CA LYS A 20 -6.66 16.18 -20.36
C LYS A 20 -5.31 16.60 -19.76
N GLU A 21 -5.28 17.73 -19.08
CA GLU A 21 -4.07 18.24 -18.40
C GLU A 21 -3.51 17.22 -17.41
N PHE A 22 -4.38 16.52 -16.67
CA PHE A 22 -3.94 15.50 -15.72
C PHE A 22 -3.40 14.25 -16.42
N LEU A 23 -3.96 13.88 -17.58
CA LEU A 23 -3.42 12.78 -18.39
C LEU A 23 -2.03 13.12 -18.92
N ASP A 24 -1.83 14.35 -19.38
CA ASP A 24 -0.55 14.84 -19.90
C ASP A 24 0.53 14.89 -18.78
N GLU A 25 0.18 15.34 -17.58
CA GLU A 25 1.11 15.40 -16.42
C GLU A 25 1.43 14.02 -15.82
N SER A 26 0.43 13.13 -15.73
CA SER A 26 0.61 11.80 -15.14
C SER A 26 1.19 10.77 -16.12
N GLY A 27 1.23 11.09 -17.41
CA GLY A 27 1.65 10.17 -18.47
C GLY A 27 0.64 9.05 -18.76
N LEU A 28 -0.56 9.12 -18.16
CA LEU A 28 -1.64 8.15 -18.37
C LEU A 28 -2.33 8.38 -19.71
N LYS A 29 -2.70 7.29 -20.38
CA LYS A 29 -3.38 7.33 -21.68
C LYS A 29 -4.72 6.63 -21.62
N VAL A 30 -5.62 7.06 -22.51
CA VAL A 30 -6.90 6.37 -22.71
C VAL A 30 -6.62 4.95 -23.20
N GLY A 31 -7.15 3.96 -22.49
CA GLY A 31 -6.91 2.54 -22.75
C GLY A 31 -5.87 1.89 -21.81
N ASP A 32 -5.21 2.67 -20.96
CA ASP A 32 -4.32 2.10 -19.94
C ASP A 32 -5.09 1.32 -18.87
N GLU A 33 -4.48 0.21 -18.42
CA GLU A 33 -5.03 -0.64 -17.37
C GLU A 33 -4.64 -0.10 -15.98
N ILE A 34 -5.65 0.25 -15.18
CA ILE A 34 -5.49 0.93 -13.89
C ILE A 34 -6.15 0.10 -12.79
N ALA A 35 -5.41 -0.15 -11.72
CA ALA A 35 -5.93 -0.75 -10.50
C ALA A 35 -6.63 0.32 -9.65
N VAL A 36 -7.84 0.03 -9.19
CA VAL A 36 -8.66 0.93 -8.38
C VAL A 36 -8.90 0.32 -7.01
N GLU A 37 -8.42 1.00 -5.97
CA GLU A 37 -8.57 0.60 -4.58
C GLU A 37 -9.51 1.58 -3.86
N ALA A 38 -10.53 1.06 -3.19
CA ALA A 38 -11.47 1.87 -2.41
C ALA A 38 -11.18 1.74 -0.91
N ASN A 39 -10.99 2.87 -0.24
CA ASN A 39 -10.91 2.91 1.22
C ASN A 39 -12.27 3.36 1.80
N GLY A 40 -13.04 2.39 2.28
CA GLY A 40 -14.38 2.63 2.83
C GLY A 40 -14.41 3.50 4.09
N LYS A 41 -13.32 3.56 4.87
CA LYS A 41 -13.24 4.41 6.07
C LYS A 41 -13.04 5.87 5.72
N LEU A 42 -12.22 6.14 4.71
CA LEU A 42 -11.86 7.49 4.28
C LEU A 42 -12.70 8.02 3.12
N LYS A 43 -13.68 7.24 2.62
CA LYS A 43 -14.48 7.56 1.43
C LYS A 43 -13.61 8.04 0.26
N SER A 44 -12.48 7.38 0.05
CA SER A 44 -11.50 7.71 -0.99
C SER A 44 -11.30 6.54 -1.94
N ILE A 45 -11.00 6.87 -3.19
CA ILE A 45 -10.67 5.93 -4.24
C ILE A 45 -9.27 6.30 -4.73
N TYR A 46 -8.38 5.32 -4.79
CA TYR A 46 -7.03 5.45 -5.30
C TYR A 46 -6.91 4.67 -6.59
N ALA A 47 -6.43 5.33 -7.63
CA ALA A 47 -6.25 4.74 -8.95
C ALA A 47 -4.76 4.78 -9.28
N LYS A 48 -4.16 3.61 -9.55
CA LYS A 48 -2.73 3.48 -9.87
C LYS A 48 -2.53 2.54 -11.06
N PRO A 49 -1.54 2.77 -11.94
CA PRO A 49 -1.29 1.87 -13.06
C PRO A 49 -1.00 0.45 -12.56
N GLN A 50 -1.63 -0.55 -13.16
CA GLN A 50 -1.49 -1.95 -12.73
C GLN A 50 -0.06 -2.48 -12.94
N LYS A 51 0.70 -1.87 -13.87
CA LYS A 51 2.07 -2.26 -14.23
C LYS A 51 3.17 -1.43 -13.58
N MET A 52 2.90 -0.72 -12.49
CA MET A 52 4.00 -0.33 -11.60
C MET A 52 4.32 -1.55 -10.75
N SER A 53 5.19 -2.41 -11.28
CA SER A 53 5.84 -3.47 -10.51
C SER A 53 6.25 -2.92 -9.15
N ASP A 54 5.92 -3.63 -8.07
CA ASP A 54 6.36 -3.38 -6.69
C ASP A 54 7.89 -3.29 -6.50
N GLN A 55 8.63 -3.37 -7.60
CA GLN A 55 10.00 -2.94 -7.73
C GLN A 55 9.98 -1.48 -8.19
N ALA A 56 9.73 -0.55 -7.26
CA ALA A 56 10.63 0.60 -7.21
C ALA A 56 12.02 -0.03 -7.30
N ALA A 57 12.77 0.24 -8.37
CA ALA A 57 14.12 -0.25 -8.51
C ALA A 57 14.93 0.39 -7.38
N LEU A 58 14.85 -0.20 -6.19
CA LEU A 58 15.63 0.15 -5.03
C LEU A 58 17.05 -0.13 -5.49
N THR A 59 17.74 0.92 -5.92
CA THR A 59 19.13 0.81 -6.29
C THR A 59 19.85 0.29 -5.05
N PRO A 60 20.81 -0.64 -5.22
CA PRO A 60 21.59 -1.14 -4.09
C PRO A 60 22.20 0.01 -3.27
N GLU A 61 22.57 1.09 -3.95
CA GLU A 61 23.06 2.35 -3.36
C GLU A 61 22.05 3.01 -2.42
N PHE A 62 20.77 3.08 -2.82
CA PHE A 62 19.73 3.65 -1.97
C PHE A 62 19.49 2.79 -0.73
N LYS A 63 19.53 1.45 -0.88
CA LYS A 63 19.38 0.54 0.24
C LYS A 63 20.53 0.70 1.25
N GLU A 64 21.78 0.74 0.78
CA GLU A 64 22.94 0.94 1.65
C GLU A 64 22.91 2.30 2.37
N TRP A 65 22.47 3.35 1.68
CA TRP A 65 22.27 4.65 2.32
C TRP A 65 21.15 4.60 3.37
N LEU A 66 20.04 3.92 3.07
CA LEU A 66 18.90 3.78 3.98
C LEU A 66 19.28 2.99 5.24
N ASP A 67 20.07 1.93 5.09
CA ASP A 67 20.55 1.12 6.21
C ASP A 67 21.44 1.97 7.14
N LYS A 68 22.40 2.73 6.58
CA LYS A 68 23.25 3.67 7.35
C LYS A 68 22.44 4.75 8.05
N PHE A 69 21.50 5.37 7.35
CA PHE A 69 20.62 6.39 7.91
C PHE A 69 19.79 5.82 9.06
N THR A 70 19.25 4.61 8.90
CA THR A 70 18.43 3.97 9.92
C THR A 70 19.25 3.61 11.16
N GLU A 71 20.50 3.17 11.01
CA GLU A 71 21.39 2.92 12.15
C GLU A 71 21.79 4.19 12.90
N GLU A 72 22.17 5.26 12.18
CA GLU A 72 22.58 6.54 12.76
C GLU A 72 21.45 7.19 13.57
N TYR A 73 20.23 7.17 13.02
CA TYR A 73 19.08 7.83 13.63
C TYR A 73 18.20 6.87 14.44
N LYS A 74 18.55 5.58 14.59
CA LYS A 74 17.80 4.58 15.36
C LYS A 74 17.32 5.07 16.73
N PRO A 75 18.15 5.70 17.60
CA PRO A 75 17.69 6.17 18.91
C PRO A 75 16.69 7.33 18.82
N ILE A 76 16.76 8.13 17.75
CA ILE A 76 15.89 9.29 17.51
C ILE A 76 14.56 8.81 16.90
N LEU A 77 14.62 7.93 15.90
CA LEU A 77 13.44 7.27 15.32
C LEU A 77 12.64 6.50 16.38
N LYS A 78 13.35 5.82 17.30
CA LYS A 78 12.70 5.13 18.43
C LYS A 78 12.01 6.09 19.40
N LYS A 79 12.55 7.29 19.62
CA LYS A 79 11.91 8.32 20.45
C LYS A 79 10.70 8.95 19.78
N LEU A 80 10.71 9.10 18.46
CA LEU A 80 9.58 9.61 17.67
C LEU A 80 8.40 8.64 17.64
N HIS A 81 8.67 7.32 17.60
CA HIS A 81 7.63 6.28 17.71
C HIS A 81 7.07 6.10 19.13
N CYS A 82 7.55 6.85 20.13
CA CYS A 82 6.94 6.86 21.46
C CYS A 82 5.73 7.81 21.51
N HIS A 83 4.74 7.50 20.68
CA HIS A 83 3.34 7.79 20.97
C HIS A 83 2.57 6.48 20.77
N CYS A 84 2.54 5.67 21.85
CA CYS A 84 1.79 4.43 22.06
C CYS A 84 1.27 3.66 20.83
N ASP A 85 2.10 2.77 20.27
CA ASP A 85 1.60 1.55 19.63
C ASP A 85 2.12 0.34 20.43
N PRO A 86 1.27 -0.67 20.73
CA PRO A 86 1.70 -1.88 21.43
C PRO A 86 2.72 -2.65 20.59
N PRO A 87 3.62 -3.44 21.23
CA PRO A 87 4.67 -4.15 20.53
C PRO A 87 4.08 -5.15 19.54
N VAL A 88 4.37 -4.96 18.25
CA VAL A 88 4.22 -5.98 17.22
C VAL A 88 5.26 -7.05 17.51
N GLY A 89 4.87 -8.06 18.29
CA GLY A 89 5.64 -9.25 18.55
C GLY A 89 5.78 -10.08 17.27
N GLY A 90 6.95 -10.00 16.65
CA GLY A 90 7.42 -11.03 15.74
C GLY A 90 7.94 -12.20 16.55
N GLU A 91 7.05 -13.08 17.00
CA GLU A 91 7.45 -14.44 17.38
C GLU A 91 7.45 -15.30 16.11
N ALA A 92 8.64 -15.76 15.75
CA ALA A 92 8.83 -16.85 14.81
C ALA A 92 8.04 -18.07 15.30
N ILE A 93 7.11 -18.56 14.49
CA ILE A 93 6.46 -19.85 14.72
C ILE A 93 7.45 -20.92 14.23
N PRO A 94 8.07 -21.74 15.12
CA PRO A 94 8.87 -22.86 14.66
C PRO A 94 7.94 -23.94 14.07
N LEU A 95 8.31 -24.37 12.86
CA LEU A 95 7.79 -25.55 12.19
C LEU A 95 7.99 -26.79 13.06
N GLY A 96 6.88 -27.45 13.37
CA GLY A 96 6.79 -28.91 13.55
C GLY A 96 7.01 -29.44 14.96
N ILE A 97 5.92 -29.87 15.61
CA ILE A 97 5.77 -31.24 16.13
C ILE A 97 4.32 -31.53 16.59
N ALA A 98 3.74 -32.53 15.93
CA ALA A 98 2.61 -33.40 16.24
C ALA A 98 1.75 -33.12 17.50
N THR A 99 0.43 -33.05 17.29
CA THR A 99 -0.54 -33.79 18.12
C THR A 99 -1.66 -34.34 17.24
N PRO A 100 -2.05 -35.61 17.41
CA PRO A 100 -3.03 -36.25 16.55
C PRO A 100 -4.45 -35.82 16.93
N PHE A 101 -5.24 -35.62 15.87
CA PHE A 101 -6.62 -36.07 15.69
C PHE A 101 -7.40 -36.45 16.96
N GLY A 102 -8.51 -35.74 17.17
CA GLY A 102 -9.39 -35.92 18.32
C GLY A 102 -10.01 -37.31 18.47
N LEU A 103 -10.42 -37.57 19.71
CA LEU A 103 -11.47 -38.48 20.15
C LEU A 103 -11.92 -37.90 21.51
N ALA A 104 -13.07 -37.25 21.62
CA ALA A 104 -14.39 -37.85 21.82
C ALA A 104 -14.53 -38.67 23.13
N MET A 105 -15.50 -38.22 23.93
CA MET A 105 -16.33 -38.93 24.90
C MET A 105 -15.96 -38.93 26.39
N THR A 106 -16.97 -38.44 27.12
CA THR A 106 -17.44 -38.71 28.50
C THR A 106 -16.58 -38.26 29.66
#